data_AF-A0A7X9PRA3-F1
#
_entry.id   AF-A0A7X9PRA3-F1
#
_cell.length_a   1.000
_cell.length_b   1.000
_cell.length_c   1.000
_cell.angle_alpha   90.00
_cell.angle_beta   90.00
_cell.angle_gamma   90.00
#
_symmetry.space_group_name_H-M   'P 1'
#
loop_
_entity.id
_entity.type
_entity.pdbx_description
1 polymer ?
#
loop_
_entity_poly.entity_id
_entity_poly.type
_entity_poly.pdbx_seq_one_letter_code
_entity_poly.pdbx_strand_id
1 'polypeptide(L)'
;MQQNIFKIRQAFLIPLWAIIVLLFLLFVLSMFDTQMWGKITAALFFIIVLIVGIEATKREVIVAEEKLMMKKFFRKKEFSWAEITHLGIVELGKKVYFLLTTTKGFYFFSNLMEKHSMLARLIAEKL
;
A
#
# COMPACT_ATOMS: atom_id res chain seq x y z
N MET A 1 -13.89 -18.25 -12.29
CA MET A 1 -12.74 -17.34 -12.10
C MET A 1 -12.68 -16.90 -10.65
N GLN A 2 -11.99 -17.64 -9.79
CA GLN A 2 -11.77 -17.20 -8.41
C GLN A 2 -10.60 -16.21 -8.38
N GLN A 3 -10.86 -14.98 -7.95
CA GLN A 3 -9.84 -13.95 -7.73
C GLN A 3 -9.93 -13.47 -6.29
N ASN A 4 -8.84 -13.61 -5.54
CA ASN A 4 -8.75 -13.10 -4.18
C ASN A 4 -8.05 -11.73 -4.21
N ILE A 5 -8.78 -10.69 -3.80
CA ILE A 5 -8.28 -9.31 -3.77
C ILE A 5 -7.90 -8.96 -2.33
N PHE A 6 -6.65 -8.56 -2.13
CA PHE A 6 -6.10 -8.12 -0.86
C PHE A 6 -5.76 -6.63 -0.95
N LYS A 7 -6.29 -5.83 -0.02
CA LYS A 7 -6.04 -4.38 0.06
C LYS A 7 -5.23 -4.03 1.30
N ILE A 8 -4.87 -2.77 1.48
CA ILE A 8 -4.28 -2.28 2.73
C ILE A 8 -5.34 -2.31 3.85
N ARG A 9 -4.92 -2.67 5.07
CA ARG A 9 -5.80 -2.75 6.25
C ARG A 9 -6.52 -1.44 6.54
N GLN A 10 -7.84 -1.53 6.76
CA GLN A 10 -8.64 -0.41 7.26
C GLN A 10 -8.10 0.19 8.55
N ALA A 11 -7.55 -0.64 9.46
CA ALA A 11 -6.94 -0.17 10.70
C ALA A 11 -5.75 0.80 10.50
N PHE A 12 -5.14 0.81 9.30
CA PHE A 12 -4.14 1.79 8.90
C PHE A 12 -4.75 2.94 8.08
N LEU A 13 -5.68 2.63 7.15
CA LEU A 13 -6.29 3.63 6.28
C LEU A 13 -7.16 4.63 7.04
N ILE A 14 -7.92 4.18 8.04
CA ILE A 14 -8.82 5.06 8.82
C ILE A 14 -8.01 6.16 9.55
N PRO A 15 -6.97 5.84 10.34
CA PRO A 15 -6.12 6.87 10.93
C PRO A 15 -5.46 7.79 9.89
N LEU A 16 -5.00 7.24 8.76
CA LEU A 16 -4.37 8.03 7.70
C LEU A 16 -5.33 9.05 7.10
N TRP A 17 -6.57 8.64 6.80
CA TRP A 17 -7.59 9.55 6.30
C TRP A 17 -7.99 10.60 7.34
N ALA A 18 -8.06 10.24 8.62
CA ALA A 18 -8.29 11.20 9.69
C ALA A 18 -7.20 12.29 9.73
N ILE A 19 -5.92 11.90 9.59
CA ILE A 19 -4.80 12.86 9.50
C ILE A 19 -4.94 13.76 8.27
N ILE A 20 -5.30 13.21 7.11
CA ILE A 20 -5.51 14.00 5.88
C ILE A 20 -6.62 15.04 6.09
N VAL A 21 -7.72 14.67 6.73
CA VAL A 21 -8.82 15.59 7.06
C VAL A 21 -8.35 16.68 8.02
N LEU A 22 -7.60 16.32 9.07
CA LEU A 22 -7.06 17.29 10.02
C LEU A 22 -6.07 18.27 9.35
N LEU A 23 -5.21 17.78 8.46
CA LEU A 23 -4.29 18.62 7.68
C LEU A 23 -5.03 19.54 6.71
N PHE A 24 -6.12 19.06 6.10
CA PHE A 24 -6.97 19.90 5.27
C PHE A 24 -7.63 21.02 6.08
N LEU A 25 -8.18 20.70 7.25
CA LEU A 25 -8.76 21.70 8.16
C LEU A 25 -7.71 22.71 8.59
N LEU A 26 -6.51 22.26 8.97
CA LEU A 26 -5.39 23.14 9.32
C LEU A 26 -5.02 24.07 8.16
N PHE A 27 -4.96 23.54 6.93
CA PHE A 27 -4.69 24.34 5.74
C PHE A 27 -5.78 25.40 5.51
N VAL A 28 -7.06 25.04 5.62
CA VAL A 28 -8.18 25.98 5.50
C VAL A 28 -8.11 27.07 6.58
N LEU A 29 -7.86 26.68 7.83
CA LEU A 29 -7.70 27.64 8.93
C LEU A 29 -6.52 28.58 8.70
N SER A 30 -5.40 28.06 8.18
CA SER A 30 -4.22 28.86 7.87
C SER A 30 -4.50 29.96 6.85
N MET A 31 -5.53 29.83 5.99
CA MET A 31 -5.90 30.87 5.01
C MET A 31 -6.35 32.16 5.68
N PHE A 32 -6.95 32.08 6.87
CA PHE A 32 -7.42 33.22 7.65
C PHE A 32 -6.30 33.91 8.45
N ASP A 33 -5.13 33.29 8.54
CA ASP A 33 -3.93 33.88 9.15
C ASP A 33 -3.22 34.81 8.15
N THR A 34 -2.52 35.83 8.63
CA THR A 34 -1.67 36.72 7.82
C THR A 34 -0.29 36.10 7.55
N GLN A 35 0.13 35.09 8.33
CA GLN A 35 1.45 34.50 8.20
C GLN A 35 1.59 33.58 6.96
N MET A 36 2.33 34.04 5.96
CA MET A 36 2.53 33.32 4.69
C MET A 36 3.22 31.95 4.84
N TRP A 37 4.18 31.82 5.75
CA TRP A 37 4.91 30.57 5.97
C TRP A 37 4.01 29.44 6.52
N GLY A 38 3.02 29.77 7.35
CA GLY A 38 2.05 28.79 7.88
C GLY A 38 1.20 28.18 6.76
N LYS A 39 0.80 29.00 5.78
CA LYS A 39 0.03 28.56 4.61
C LYS A 39 0.82 27.59 3.74
N ILE A 40 2.07 27.93 3.42
CA ILE A 40 2.94 27.13 2.55
C ILE A 40 3.24 25.78 3.20
N THR A 41 3.60 25.77 4.49
CA THR A 41 3.92 24.54 5.22
C THR A 41 2.71 23.63 5.36
N ALA A 42 1.54 24.17 5.72
CA ALA A 42 0.30 23.40 5.80
C ALA A 42 -0.10 22.81 4.43
N ALA A 43 0.01 23.61 3.36
CA ALA A 43 -0.26 23.14 1.99
C ALA A 43 0.65 21.97 1.60
N LEU A 44 1.96 22.12 1.85
CA LEU A 44 2.96 21.13 1.48
C LEU A 44 2.72 19.81 2.20
N PHE A 45 2.52 19.84 3.52
CA PHE A 45 2.23 18.63 4.30
C PHE A 45 0.91 17.98 3.86
N PHE A 46 -0.15 18.78 3.66
CA PHE A 46 -1.42 18.26 3.19
C PHE A 46 -1.26 17.54 1.84
N ILE A 47 -0.63 18.16 0.85
CA ILE A 47 -0.45 17.60 -0.50
C ILE A 47 0.36 16.30 -0.45
N ILE A 48 1.49 16.28 0.28
CA ILE A 48 2.35 15.09 0.37
C ILE A 48 1.58 13.92 0.99
N VAL A 49 0.91 14.15 2.13
CA VAL A 49 0.18 13.09 2.83
C VAL A 49 -1.04 12.64 2.04
N LEU A 50 -1.71 13.55 1.32
CA LEU A 50 -2.81 13.22 0.42
C LEU A 50 -2.38 12.27 -0.69
N ILE A 51 -1.24 12.54 -1.36
CA ILE A 51 -0.70 11.66 -2.40
C ILE A 51 -0.41 10.27 -1.82
N VAL A 52 0.17 10.19 -0.62
CA VAL A 52 0.43 8.92 0.06
C VAL A 52 -0.86 8.17 0.41
N GLY A 53 -1.89 8.87 0.92
CA GLY A 53 -3.19 8.27 1.25
C GLY A 53 -3.92 7.72 0.04
N ILE A 54 -3.85 8.45 -1.06
CA ILE A 54 -4.40 8.03 -2.35
C ILE A 54 -3.68 6.77 -2.87
N GLU A 55 -2.34 6.75 -2.86
CA GLU A 55 -1.55 5.57 -3.24
C GLU A 55 -1.85 4.37 -2.34
N ALA A 56 -1.94 4.56 -1.03
CA ALA A 56 -2.25 3.51 -0.08
C ALA A 56 -3.65 2.92 -0.30
N THR A 57 -4.64 3.75 -0.65
CA THR A 57 -6.03 3.33 -0.87
C THR A 57 -6.19 2.53 -2.17
N LYS A 58 -5.44 2.88 -3.22
CA LYS A 58 -5.49 2.18 -4.51
C LYS A 58 -4.55 0.96 -4.58
N ARG A 59 -3.74 0.72 -3.56
CA ARG A 59 -2.80 -0.41 -3.52
C ARG A 59 -3.55 -1.72 -3.26
N GLU A 60 -3.47 -2.63 -4.22
CA GLU A 60 -4.14 -3.92 -4.17
C GLU A 60 -3.21 -5.04 -4.68
N VAL A 61 -3.29 -6.21 -4.06
CA VAL A 61 -2.65 -7.44 -4.52
C VAL A 61 -3.77 -8.42 -4.88
N ILE A 62 -3.77 -8.89 -6.12
CA ILE A 62 -4.79 -9.79 -6.64
C ILE A 62 -4.11 -11.12 -6.96
N VAL A 63 -4.59 -12.17 -6.30
CA VAL A 63 -4.19 -13.54 -6.57
C VAL A 63 -5.24 -14.17 -7.48
N ALA A 64 -4.86 -14.50 -8.71
CA ALA A 64 -5.68 -15.24 -9.66
C ALA A 64 -5.06 -16.63 -9.93
N GLU A 65 -5.83 -17.54 -10.52
CA GLU A 65 -5.38 -18.92 -10.77
C GLU A 65 -4.08 -19.00 -11.57
N GLU A 66 -3.90 -18.16 -12.58
CA GLU A 66 -2.78 -18.18 -13.52
C GLU A 66 -1.71 -17.11 -13.23
N LYS A 67 -2.04 -16.07 -12.45
CA LYS A 67 -1.16 -14.92 -12.26
C LYS A 67 -1.35 -14.21 -10.91
N LEU A 68 -0.27 -13.57 -10.48
CA LEU A 68 -0.25 -12.61 -9.38
C LEU A 68 -0.22 -11.19 -9.95
N MET A 69 -1.14 -10.32 -9.53
CA MET A 69 -1.15 -8.91 -9.94
C MET A 69 -0.94 -8.00 -8.74
N MET A 70 -0.03 -7.05 -8.87
CA MET A 70 0.15 -5.96 -7.90
C MET A 70 -0.24 -4.64 -8.56
N LYS A 71 -1.27 -3.99 -8.04
CA LYS A 71 -1.72 -2.67 -8.46
C LYS A 71 -1.22 -1.61 -7.47
N LYS A 72 -0.65 -0.55 -8.03
CA LYS A 72 -0.33 0.74 -7.43
C LYS A 72 -1.16 1.82 -8.12
N PHE A 73 -1.24 3.04 -7.58
CA PHE A 73 -2.10 4.11 -8.14
C PHE A 73 -1.88 4.35 -9.64
N PHE A 74 -0.62 4.28 -10.11
CA PHE A 74 -0.25 4.47 -11.52
C PHE A 74 0.35 3.24 -12.22
N ARG A 75 0.56 2.12 -11.51
CA ARG A 75 1.30 0.98 -12.07
C ARG A 75 0.60 -0.33 -11.76
N LYS A 76 0.36 -1.12 -12.80
CA LYS A 76 -0.05 -2.52 -12.67
C LYS A 76 1.14 -3.39 -13.07
N LYS A 77 1.53 -4.31 -12.19
CA LYS A 77 2.49 -5.36 -12.52
C LYS A 77 1.78 -6.70 -12.43
N GLU A 78 1.96 -7.51 -13.47
CA GLU A 78 1.43 -8.86 -13.54
C GLU A 78 2.62 -9.82 -13.59
N PHE A 79 2.53 -10.90 -12.84
CA PHE A 79 3.53 -11.95 -12.75
C PHE A 79 2.84 -13.27 -13.04
N SER A 80 3.38 -14.04 -13.98
CA SER A 80 3.00 -15.46 -14.10
C SER A 80 3.60 -16.22 -12.93
N TRP A 81 2.94 -17.28 -12.46
CA TRP A 81 3.48 -18.13 -11.38
C TRP A 81 4.87 -18.69 -11.73
N ALA A 82 5.10 -19.03 -13.00
CA ALA A 82 6.40 -19.49 -13.50
C ALA A 82 7.52 -18.44 -13.40
N GLU A 83 7.19 -17.16 -13.26
CA GLU A 83 8.18 -16.09 -13.07
C GLU A 83 8.60 -15.94 -11.60
N ILE A 84 7.82 -16.45 -10.66
CA ILE A 84 8.08 -16.34 -9.22
C ILE A 84 8.91 -17.54 -8.81
N THR A 85 10.14 -17.30 -8.34
CA THR A 85 11.08 -18.37 -8.02
C THR A 85 11.09 -18.70 -6.53
N HIS A 86 10.94 -17.69 -5.67
CA HIS A 86 11.02 -17.86 -4.22
C HIS A 86 10.07 -16.90 -3.49
N LEU A 87 9.46 -17.40 -2.42
CA LEU A 87 8.76 -16.60 -1.40
C LEU A 87 9.56 -16.65 -0.09
N GLY A 88 10.16 -15.52 0.29
CA GLY A 88 10.81 -15.33 1.57
C GLY A 88 9.92 -14.58 2.56
N ILE A 89 10.12 -14.82 3.85
CA ILE A 89 9.46 -14.10 4.94
C ILE A 89 10.54 -13.53 5.86
N VAL A 90 10.48 -12.24 6.12
CA VAL A 90 11.41 -11.52 7.00
C VAL A 90 10.62 -10.79 8.07
N GLU A 91 10.87 -11.15 9.33
CA GLU A 91 10.31 -10.46 10.49
C GLU A 91 11.29 -9.39 10.99
N LEU A 92 10.80 -8.16 11.09
CA LEU A 92 11.53 -6.99 11.57
C LEU A 92 10.69 -6.32 12.66
N GLY A 93 10.96 -6.70 13.91
CA GLY A 93 10.16 -6.28 15.06
C GLY A 93 8.70 -6.69 14.89
N LYS A 94 7.77 -5.72 14.97
CA LYS A 94 6.32 -5.98 14.80
C LYS A 94 5.86 -6.07 13.34
N LYS A 95 6.77 -5.96 12.37
CA LYS A 95 6.45 -5.95 10.94
C LYS A 95 6.97 -7.22 10.27
N VAL A 96 6.09 -7.89 9.54
CA VAL A 96 6.46 -9.03 8.69
C VAL A 96 6.44 -8.58 7.24
N TYR A 97 7.53 -8.87 6.53
CA TYR A 97 7.72 -8.59 5.11
C TYR A 97 7.78 -9.90 4.34
N PHE A 98 6.99 -10.00 3.28
CA PHE A 98 7.00 -11.10 2.34
C PHE A 98 7.76 -10.65 1.09
N LEU A 99 8.82 -11.37 0.76
CA LEU A 99 9.70 -11.12 -0.37
C LEU A 99 9.40 -12.12 -1.48
N LEU A 100 9.01 -11.60 -2.63
CA LEU A 100 8.79 -12.36 -3.85
C LEU A 100 9.99 -12.14 -4.76
N THR A 101 10.78 -13.18 -4.94
CA THR A 101 11.85 -13.19 -5.93
C THR A 101 11.26 -13.64 -7.26
N THR A 102 11.49 -12.86 -8.31
CA THR A 102 11.10 -13.22 -9.67
C THR A 102 12.30 -13.17 -10.60
N THR A 103 12.16 -13.75 -11.79
CA THR A 103 13.18 -13.67 -12.85
C THR A 103 13.53 -12.24 -13.26
N LYS A 104 12.64 -11.27 -12.97
CA LYS A 104 12.78 -9.84 -13.31
C LYS A 104 13.18 -8.96 -12.12
N GLY A 105 13.43 -9.55 -10.94
CA GLY A 105 13.85 -8.84 -9.73
C GLY A 105 13.04 -9.20 -8.49
N PHE A 106 13.08 -8.34 -7.47
CA PHE A 106 12.45 -8.62 -6.18
C PHE A 106 11.27 -7.67 -5.90
N TYR A 107 10.21 -8.22 -5.32
CA TYR A 107 9.02 -7.51 -4.89
C TYR A 107 8.74 -7.80 -3.44
N PHE A 108 8.09 -6.88 -2.74
CA PHE A 108 7.68 -7.14 -1.36
C PHE A 108 6.31 -6.57 -1.04
N PHE A 109 5.64 -7.24 -0.11
CA PHE A 109 4.48 -6.72 0.60
C PHE A 109 4.66 -7.00 2.09
N SER A 110 3.94 -6.28 2.94
CA SER A 110 4.04 -6.43 4.39
C SER A 110 2.73 -6.91 5.00
N ASN A 111 2.76 -7.20 6.30
CA ASN A 111 1.58 -7.46 7.12
C ASN A 111 0.57 -6.31 7.17
N LEU A 112 0.86 -5.16 6.55
CA LEU A 112 -0.06 -4.05 6.34
C LEU A 112 -1.21 -4.41 5.39
N MET A 113 -1.04 -5.45 4.56
CA MET A 113 -2.11 -6.00 3.75
C MET A 113 -3.16 -6.69 4.63
N GLU A 114 -4.43 -6.57 4.26
CA GLU A 114 -5.52 -7.34 4.85
C GLU A 114 -5.31 -8.82 4.62
N LYS A 115 -5.69 -9.64 5.61
CA LYS A 115 -5.59 -11.10 5.54
C LYS A 115 -4.23 -11.60 5.00
N HIS A 116 -3.15 -10.89 5.32
CA HIS A 116 -1.78 -11.18 4.87
C HIS A 116 -1.35 -12.65 5.04
N SER A 117 -1.78 -13.34 6.09
CA SER A 117 -1.55 -14.78 6.29
C SER A 117 -2.21 -15.65 5.22
N MET A 118 -3.45 -15.32 4.84
CA MET A 118 -4.16 -15.97 3.72
C MET A 118 -3.49 -15.65 2.39
N LEU A 119 -3.06 -14.41 2.17
CA LEU A 119 -2.30 -14.04 0.96
C LEU A 119 -1.01 -14.85 0.85
N ALA A 120 -0.23 -14.94 1.92
CA ALA A 120 1.00 -15.72 1.94
C ALA A 120 0.75 -17.21 1.68
N ARG A 121 -0.30 -17.78 2.29
CA ARG A 121 -0.70 -19.17 2.07
C ARG A 121 -1.08 -19.44 0.61
N LEU A 122 -1.92 -18.58 0.02
CA LEU A 122 -2.33 -18.73 -1.38
C LEU A 122 -1.17 -18.60 -2.37
N ILE A 123 -0.17 -17.77 -2.06
CA ILE A 123 1.04 -17.68 -2.87
C ILE A 123 1.89 -18.94 -2.70
N ALA A 124 2.05 -19.43 -1.47
CA ALA A 124 2.82 -20.65 -1.19
C ALA A 124 2.20 -21.91 -1.80
N GLU A 125 0.87 -22.00 -1.88
CA GLU A 125 0.15 -23.10 -2.55
C GLU A 125 0.35 -23.11 -4.08
N LYS A 126 0.83 -22.02 -4.67
CA LYS A 126 1.01 -21.83 -6.12
C LYS A 126 2.47 -21.92 -6.58
N LEU A 127 3.41 -22.00 -5.65
CA LEU A 127 4.85 -22.15 -5.86
C LEU A 127 5.24 -23.62 -5.77
#